data_AF-E4LA42-F1
#
_entry.id   AF-E4LA42-F1
#
_cell.length_a   1.000
_cell.length_b   1.000
_cell.length_c   1.000
_cell.angle_alpha   90.00
_cell.angle_beta   90.00
_cell.angle_gamma   90.00
#
_symmetry.space_group_name_H-M   'P 1'
#
loop_
_entity.id
_entity.type
_entity.pdbx_description
1 polymer ?
#
loop_
_entity_poly.entity_id
_entity_poly.type
_entity_poly.pdbx_seq_one_letter_code
_entity_poly.pdbx_strand_id
1 'polypeptide(L)'
;MIEYEDLLDIPYKHNGRDKNGIDCYGLVVEVFKRYGIKVPEYQAPYHDYKKINDLYMEDTNNGIWEKTHYTETAPPLAVAMRLGSSVVNHIGVYIGDNKIIHCTENFNVSVFDNTSPQYKRLIVGYYKLRGVQ
;
A
#
# COMPACT_ATOMS: atom_id res chain seq x y z
N MET A 1 2.66 -8.80 -14.84
CA MET A 1 2.59 -9.18 -13.43
C MET A 1 4.01 -9.14 -12.91
N ILE A 2 4.24 -8.65 -11.69
CA ILE A 2 5.58 -8.70 -11.08
C ILE A 2 5.79 -10.04 -10.39
N GLU A 3 7.04 -10.49 -10.34
CA GLU A 3 7.46 -11.49 -9.35
C GLU A 3 7.46 -10.83 -7.97
N TYR A 4 6.87 -11.48 -6.97
CA TYR A 4 6.74 -10.94 -5.61
C TYR A 4 6.98 -11.98 -4.52
N GLU A 5 7.23 -13.23 -4.88
CA GLU A 5 7.40 -14.37 -3.99
C GLU A 5 8.55 -14.15 -3.01
N ASP A 6 9.65 -13.53 -3.46
CA ASP A 6 10.78 -13.17 -2.60
C ASP A 6 10.44 -12.11 -1.55
N LEU A 7 9.36 -11.34 -1.75
CA LEU A 7 8.89 -10.38 -0.76
C LEU A 7 8.19 -11.10 0.41
N LEU A 8 7.59 -12.26 0.17
CA LEU A 8 6.85 -13.02 1.21
C LEU A 8 7.75 -13.48 2.36
N ASP A 9 9.05 -13.66 2.09
CA ASP A 9 10.05 -14.07 3.07
C ASP A 9 10.62 -12.89 3.88
N ILE A 10 10.29 -11.64 3.53
CA ILE A 10 10.82 -10.46 4.21
C ILE A 10 10.06 -10.25 5.52
N PRO A 11 10.75 -10.21 6.68
CA PRO A 11 10.11 -9.95 7.96
C PRO A 11 9.58 -8.51 8.02
N TYR A 12 8.52 -8.31 8.77
CA TYR A 12 8.09 -6.94 9.06
C TYR A 12 9.14 -6.22 9.92
N LYS A 13 9.44 -4.96 9.57
CA LYS A 13 10.31 -4.09 10.37
C LYS A 13 9.85 -2.64 10.25
N HIS A 14 9.65 -1.98 11.40
CA HIS A 14 9.32 -0.56 11.47
C HIS A 14 10.36 0.30 10.74
N ASN A 15 9.90 1.22 9.89
CA ASN A 15 10.75 2.02 9.00
C ASN A 15 11.65 1.18 8.07
N GLY A 16 11.30 -0.09 7.87
CA GLY A 16 12.02 -1.02 7.02
C GLY A 16 11.85 -0.67 5.55
N ARG A 17 12.95 -0.69 4.80
CA ARG A 17 13.01 -0.32 3.37
C ARG A 17 13.86 -1.30 2.55
N ASP A 18 14.19 -2.46 3.11
CA ASP A 18 15.10 -3.42 2.49
C ASP A 18 14.69 -4.88 2.74
N LYS A 19 15.50 -5.81 2.22
CA LYS A 19 15.26 -7.27 2.35
C LYS A 19 15.46 -7.81 3.76
N ASN A 20 16.08 -7.05 4.67
CA ASN A 20 16.24 -7.44 6.07
C ASN A 20 15.04 -7.02 6.93
N GLY A 21 14.15 -6.21 6.37
CA GLY A 21 12.84 -5.97 6.93
C GLY A 21 12.15 -4.77 6.29
N ILE A 22 10.83 -4.87 6.20
CA ILE A 22 10.00 -3.93 5.45
C ILE A 22 8.74 -3.56 6.26
N ASP A 23 8.32 -2.29 6.19
CA ASP A 23 7.01 -1.90 6.69
C ASP A 23 6.01 -1.73 5.53
N CYS A 24 4.76 -1.38 5.86
CA CYS A 24 3.68 -1.28 4.89
C CYS A 24 3.97 -0.28 3.78
N TYR A 25 4.64 0.83 4.08
CA TYR A 25 5.00 1.83 3.09
C TYR A 25 6.29 1.46 2.34
N GLY A 26 7.29 0.89 3.01
CA GLY A 26 8.48 0.34 2.35
C GLY A 26 8.11 -0.72 1.31
N LEU A 27 7.09 -1.53 1.58
CA LEU A 27 6.57 -2.51 0.64
C LEU A 27 5.91 -1.85 -0.57
N VAL A 28 5.19 -0.73 -0.36
CA VAL A 28 4.68 0.09 -1.48
C VAL A 28 5.83 0.59 -2.33
N VAL A 29 6.88 1.15 -1.72
CA VAL A 29 8.07 1.65 -2.44
C VAL A 29 8.71 0.54 -3.28
N GLU A 30 8.97 -0.63 -2.69
CA GLU A 30 9.62 -1.75 -3.37
C GLU A 30 8.75 -2.31 -4.50
N VAL A 31 7.45 -2.50 -4.28
CA VAL A 31 6.53 -3.00 -5.32
C VAL A 31 6.43 -2.00 -6.48
N PHE A 32 6.21 -0.71 -6.21
CA PHE A 32 6.14 0.30 -7.27
C PHE A 32 7.44 0.41 -8.05
N LYS A 33 8.60 0.30 -7.37
CA LYS A 33 9.92 0.26 -8.00
C LYS A 33 10.07 -0.92 -8.97
N ARG A 34 9.52 -2.10 -8.67
CA ARG A 34 9.50 -3.26 -9.59
C ARG A 34 8.67 -3.01 -10.85
N TYR A 35 7.69 -2.11 -10.79
CA TYR A 35 6.96 -1.60 -11.94
C TYR A 35 7.65 -0.40 -12.61
N GLY A 36 8.85 -0.01 -12.18
CA GLY A 36 9.59 1.13 -12.71
C GLY A 36 9.04 2.49 -12.28
N ILE A 37 8.22 2.54 -11.23
CA ILE A 37 7.57 3.77 -10.75
C ILE A 37 8.24 4.23 -9.46
N LYS A 38 8.66 5.50 -9.43
CA LYS A 38 9.15 6.15 -8.22
C LYS A 38 7.99 6.81 -7.48
N VAL A 39 7.79 6.44 -6.22
CA VAL A 39 6.78 7.06 -5.34
C VAL A 39 7.39 8.20 -4.51
N PRO A 40 6.60 9.20 -4.07
CA PRO A 40 7.06 10.22 -3.13
C PRO A 40 7.43 9.59 -1.80
N GLU A 41 8.48 10.08 -1.14
CA GLU A 41 8.90 9.61 0.19
C GLU A 41 8.00 10.21 1.29
N TYR A 42 7.48 9.34 2.18
CA TYR A 42 6.72 9.78 3.34
C TYR A 42 7.39 9.33 4.63
N GLN A 43 7.28 10.19 5.66
CA GLN A 43 7.66 9.87 7.02
C GLN A 43 6.45 10.00 7.94
N ALA A 44 5.96 8.86 8.40
CA ALA A 44 4.95 8.76 9.43
C ALA A 44 5.24 7.51 10.28
N PRO A 45 5.31 7.63 11.61
CA PRO A 45 5.33 6.45 12.48
C PRO A 45 4.09 5.58 12.23
N TYR A 46 4.26 4.26 12.16
CA TYR A 46 3.15 3.34 11.86
C TYR A 46 1.98 3.45 12.87
N HIS A 47 2.26 3.80 14.11
CA HIS A 47 1.26 3.99 15.17
C HIS A 47 0.59 5.37 15.15
N ASP A 48 1.08 6.33 14.36
CA ASP A 48 0.53 7.67 14.26
C ASP A 48 -0.55 7.71 13.19
N TYR A 49 -1.70 7.13 13.52
CA TYR A 49 -2.84 7.02 12.59
C TYR A 49 -3.33 8.38 12.12
N LYS A 50 -3.19 9.42 12.96
CA LYS A 50 -3.56 10.78 12.56
C LYS A 50 -2.63 11.27 11.46
N LYS A 51 -1.31 11.15 11.65
CA LYS A 51 -0.33 11.58 10.65
C LYS A 51 -0.47 10.81 9.34
N ILE A 52 -0.69 9.50 9.41
CA ILE A 52 -0.95 8.66 8.21
C ILE A 52 -2.20 9.15 7.48
N ASN A 53 -3.30 9.38 8.20
CA ASN A 53 -4.52 9.87 7.58
C ASN A 53 -4.37 11.28 7.00
N ASP A 54 -3.65 12.18 7.68
CA ASP A 54 -3.39 13.54 7.20
C ASP A 54 -2.62 13.50 5.87
N LEU A 55 -1.57 12.68 5.77
CA LEU A 55 -0.82 12.47 4.52
C LEU A 55 -1.72 11.94 3.40
N TYR A 56 -2.53 10.92 3.70
CA TYR A 56 -3.50 10.38 2.74
C TYR A 56 -4.47 11.46 2.23
N MET A 57 -5.02 12.29 3.11
CA MET A 57 -5.95 13.35 2.73
C MET A 57 -5.26 14.46 1.92
N GLU A 58 -4.07 14.88 2.33
CA GLU A 58 -3.28 15.90 1.63
C GLU A 58 -2.99 15.48 0.19
N ASP A 59 -2.44 14.29 0.01
CA ASP A 59 -1.99 13.78 -1.27
C ASP A 59 -3.11 13.49 -2.26
N THR A 60 -4.25 13.03 -1.75
CA THR A 60 -5.45 12.81 -2.58
C THR A 60 -6.11 14.13 -2.97
N ASN A 61 -6.09 15.14 -2.11
CA ASN A 61 -6.58 16.48 -2.43
C ASN A 61 -5.67 17.21 -3.42
N ASN A 62 -4.34 17.04 -3.29
CA ASN A 62 -3.35 17.66 -4.17
C ASN A 62 -3.22 16.92 -5.52
N GLY A 63 -3.88 15.78 -5.70
CA GLY A 63 -3.92 15.04 -6.96
C GLY A 63 -2.63 14.25 -7.27
N ILE A 64 -1.73 14.08 -6.30
CA ILE A 64 -0.55 13.21 -6.41
C ILE A 64 -1.03 11.77 -6.65
N TRP A 65 -2.03 11.37 -5.87
CA TRP A 65 -2.70 10.07 -5.95
C TRP A 65 -4.14 10.24 -6.43
N GLU A 66 -4.41 9.75 -7.62
CA GLU A 66 -5.72 9.82 -8.25
C GLU A 66 -6.54 8.58 -7.91
N LYS A 67 -7.72 8.78 -7.34
CA LYS A 67 -8.64 7.68 -7.03
C LYS A 67 -9.09 7.00 -8.32
N THR A 68 -9.06 5.67 -8.34
CA THR A 68 -9.44 4.85 -9.49
C THR A 68 -10.11 3.54 -9.07
N HIS A 69 -10.46 2.70 -10.05
CA HIS A 69 -10.96 1.35 -9.85
C HIS A 69 -9.99 0.30 -10.41
N TYR A 70 -9.78 -0.78 -9.65
CA TYR A 70 -8.78 -1.82 -9.95
C TYR A 70 -9.08 -2.67 -11.19
N THR A 71 -10.32 -2.65 -11.68
CA THR A 71 -10.70 -3.32 -12.94
C THR A 71 -10.48 -2.43 -14.18
N GLU A 72 -10.29 -1.13 -13.99
CA GLU A 72 -10.18 -0.14 -15.06
C GLU A 72 -8.74 0.37 -15.24
N THR A 73 -7.90 0.19 -14.22
CA THR A 73 -6.51 0.64 -14.23
C THR A 73 -5.56 -0.52 -13.98
N ALA A 74 -4.52 -0.62 -14.81
CA ALA A 74 -3.49 -1.61 -14.66
C ALA A 74 -2.71 -1.43 -13.33
N PRO A 75 -2.21 -2.52 -12.73
CA PRO A 75 -1.27 -2.46 -11.60
C PRO A 75 0.01 -1.67 -11.91
N PRO A 76 0.69 -1.11 -10.89
CA PRO A 76 0.36 -1.19 -9.47
C PRO A 76 -0.59 -0.06 -9.04
N LEU A 77 -1.46 -0.33 -8.06
CA LEU A 77 -2.29 0.69 -7.42
C LEU A 77 -2.06 0.70 -5.93
N ALA A 78 -1.89 1.88 -5.34
CA ALA A 78 -1.88 2.03 -3.89
C ALA A 78 -3.28 1.76 -3.34
N VAL A 79 -3.38 1.03 -2.24
CA VAL A 79 -4.64 0.66 -1.61
C VAL A 79 -4.69 1.26 -0.21
N ALA A 80 -5.52 2.28 -0.02
CA ALA A 80 -5.76 2.85 1.30
C ALA A 80 -6.68 1.92 2.11
N MET A 81 -6.32 1.65 3.36
CA MET A 81 -7.02 0.68 4.19
C MET A 81 -7.27 1.19 5.62
N ARG A 82 -8.29 0.62 6.27
CA ARG A 82 -8.63 0.81 7.67
C ARG A 82 -8.53 -0.51 8.42
N LEU A 83 -7.52 -0.63 9.27
CA LEU A 83 -7.33 -1.79 10.14
C LEU A 83 -7.69 -1.40 11.57
N GLY A 84 -8.87 -1.79 12.03
CA GLY A 84 -9.35 -1.52 13.39
C GLY A 84 -9.49 -0.02 13.74
N SER A 85 -9.61 0.84 12.74
CA SER A 85 -9.64 2.30 12.89
C SER A 85 -10.77 2.94 12.08
N SER A 86 -11.25 4.12 12.50
CA SER A 86 -12.22 4.93 11.76
C SER A 86 -11.57 5.77 10.64
N VAL A 87 -10.24 5.92 10.68
CA VAL A 87 -9.43 6.69 9.72
C VAL A 87 -8.47 5.78 8.97
N VAL A 88 -7.99 6.23 7.79
CA VAL A 88 -6.98 5.48 7.04
C VAL A 88 -5.71 5.40 7.87
N ASN A 89 -5.25 4.18 8.13
CA ASN A 89 -4.08 3.91 8.95
C ASN A 89 -3.15 2.85 8.35
N HIS A 90 -3.48 2.37 7.16
CA HIS A 90 -2.74 1.29 6.52
C HIS A 90 -2.72 1.44 5.00
N ILE A 91 -1.67 0.92 4.38
CA ILE A 91 -1.50 0.92 2.93
C ILE A 91 -1.04 -0.46 2.43
N GLY A 92 -1.53 -0.85 1.26
CA GLY A 92 -1.06 -2.01 0.51
C GLY A 92 -0.95 -1.69 -0.98
N VAL A 93 -0.66 -2.70 -1.79
CA VAL A 93 -0.57 -2.56 -3.25
C VAL A 93 -1.41 -3.61 -3.95
N TYR A 94 -2.25 -3.17 -4.87
CA TYR A 94 -2.89 -4.05 -5.83
C TYR A 94 -1.88 -4.42 -6.93
N ILE A 95 -1.65 -5.71 -7.10
CA ILE A 95 -0.63 -6.26 -8.01
C ILE A 95 -1.23 -7.01 -9.21
N GLY A 96 -2.56 -6.96 -9.39
CA GLY A 96 -3.28 -7.67 -10.44
C GLY A 96 -4.01 -8.92 -9.92
N ASP A 97 -4.85 -9.52 -10.76
CA ASP A 97 -5.58 -10.77 -10.46
C ASP A 97 -6.30 -10.79 -9.12
N ASN A 98 -6.97 -9.70 -8.75
CA ASN A 98 -7.64 -9.54 -7.46
C ASN A 98 -6.69 -9.60 -6.23
N LYS A 99 -5.37 -9.60 -6.42
CA LYS A 99 -4.39 -9.73 -5.34
C LYS A 99 -3.96 -8.38 -4.81
N ILE A 100 -4.01 -8.24 -3.48
CA ILE A 100 -3.40 -7.13 -2.75
C ILE A 100 -2.28 -7.68 -1.87
N ILE A 101 -1.07 -7.15 -2.06
CA ILE A 101 0.10 -7.42 -1.21
C ILE A 101 0.21 -6.33 -0.16
N HIS A 102 0.44 -6.73 1.09
CA HIS A 102 0.67 -5.82 2.22
C HIS A 102 1.47 -6.53 3.32
N CYS A 103 1.92 -5.79 4.33
CA CYS A 103 2.52 -6.36 5.54
C CYS A 103 2.06 -5.58 6.77
N THR A 104 2.09 -6.20 7.95
CA THR A 104 1.72 -5.61 9.24
C THR A 104 2.71 -6.07 10.33
N GLU A 105 2.68 -5.47 11.51
CA GLU A 105 3.57 -5.92 12.60
C GLU A 105 3.31 -7.39 13.02
N ASN A 106 2.05 -7.82 13.03
CA ASN A 106 1.66 -9.17 13.43
C ASN A 106 1.72 -10.20 12.30
N PHE A 107 1.82 -9.75 11.06
CA PHE A 107 1.88 -10.60 9.87
C PHE A 107 2.89 -9.98 8.91
N ASN A 108 3.94 -10.74 8.55
CA ASN A 108 4.93 -10.37 7.54
C ASN A 108 4.26 -10.01 6.19
N VAL A 109 5.03 -9.93 5.11
CA VAL A 109 4.43 -9.73 3.79
C VAL A 109 3.46 -10.86 3.46
N SER A 110 2.24 -10.49 3.09
CA SER A 110 1.15 -11.41 2.79
C SER A 110 0.30 -10.87 1.65
N VAL A 111 -0.44 -11.78 1.01
CA VAL A 111 -1.32 -11.46 -0.11
C VAL A 111 -2.72 -11.95 0.19
N PHE A 112 -3.72 -11.13 -0.10
CA PHE A 112 -5.12 -11.52 -0.01
C PHE A 112 -5.90 -11.16 -1.28
N ASP A 113 -7.00 -11.87 -1.49
CA ASP A 113 -7.96 -11.61 -2.56
C ASP A 113 -8.90 -10.47 -2.17
N ASN A 114 -8.93 -9.40 -2.96
CA ASN A 114 -9.71 -8.19 -2.73
C ASN A 114 -11.23 -8.37 -2.96
N THR A 115 -11.64 -9.48 -3.56
CA THR A 115 -13.04 -9.88 -3.71
C THR A 115 -13.58 -10.59 -2.46
N SER A 116 -12.69 -11.07 -1.59
CA SER A 116 -13.09 -11.70 -0.32
C SER A 116 -13.87 -10.70 0.56
N PRO A 117 -15.11 -11.03 0.98
CA PRO A 117 -15.92 -10.14 1.82
C PRO A 117 -15.22 -9.71 3.11
N GLN A 118 -14.34 -10.57 3.64
CA GLN A 118 -13.60 -10.28 4.87
C GLN A 118 -12.63 -9.10 4.70
N TYR A 119 -11.96 -9.00 3.55
CA TYR A 119 -10.96 -7.98 3.30
C TYR A 119 -11.52 -6.77 2.57
N LYS A 120 -12.56 -6.96 1.75
CA LYS A 120 -13.24 -5.89 1.01
C LYS A 120 -13.71 -4.74 1.92
N ARG A 121 -14.17 -5.06 3.14
CA ARG A 121 -14.60 -4.05 4.12
C ARG A 121 -13.46 -3.16 4.67
N LEU A 122 -12.20 -3.61 4.54
CA LEU A 122 -11.03 -2.89 5.04
C LEU A 122 -10.52 -1.87 4.01
N ILE A 123 -10.90 -2.02 2.74
CA ILE A 123 -10.43 -1.21 1.62
C ILE A 123 -11.24 0.08 1.54
N VAL A 124 -10.53 1.22 1.56
CA VAL A 124 -11.13 2.55 1.40
C VAL A 124 -11.14 2.97 -0.07
N GLY A 125 -10.08 2.66 -0.80
CA GLY A 125 -9.97 3.00 -2.21
C GLY A 125 -8.66 2.53 -2.85
N TYR A 126 -8.63 2.60 -4.18
CA TYR A 126 -7.48 2.33 -5.02
C TYR A 126 -7.00 3.63 -5.65
N TYR A 127 -5.69 3.79 -5.76
CA TYR A 127 -5.09 5.05 -6.20
C TYR A 127 -3.96 4.79 -7.19
N LYS A 128 -4.00 5.52 -8.30
CA LYS A 128 -2.94 5.57 -9.30
C LYS A 128 -2.05 6.78 -9.01
N LEU A 129 -0.74 6.59 -9.06
CA LEU A 129 0.20 7.72 -8.99
C LEU A 129 0.16 8.49 -10.31
N ARG A 130 -0.10 9.80 -10.27
CA ARG A 130 -0.03 10.67 -11.46
C ARG A 130 1.38 11.18 -11.76
N GLY A 131 2.27 11.09 -10.77
CA GLY A 131 3.63 11.61 -10.80
C GLY A 131 3.77 12.79 -9.85
N VAL A 132 5.00 13.01 -9.38
CA VAL A 132 5.40 14.23 -8.67
C VAL A 132 5.77 15.23 -9.76
N GLN A 133 5.17 16.43 -9.78
CA GLN A 133 5.72 17.52 -10.59
C GLN A 133 7.11 17.90 -10.11
#